data_AF-A0A939YSL0-F1
#
_entry.id   AF-A0A939YSL0-F1
#
_cell.length_a   1.000
_cell.length_b   1.000
_cell.length_c   1.000
_cell.angle_alpha   90.00
_cell.angle_beta   90.00
_cell.angle_gamma   90.00
#
_symmetry.space_group_name_H-M   'P 1'
#
loop_
_entity.id
_entity.type
_entity.pdbx_description
1 polymer ?
#
loop_
_entity_poly.entity_id
_entity_poly.type
_entity_poly.pdbx_seq_one_letter_code
_entity_poly.pdbx_strand_id
1 'polypeptide(L)' 'MKKSEIIVFTVYKVIYVMCAIGAVYNYIMDMISPTAVNCSLSSNGFVSLIAMTGVLALILKKEREAE' A
#
# COMPACT_ATOMS: atom_id res chain seq x y z
N MET A 1 7.94 13.17 17.99
CA MET A 1 6.76 13.19 17.09
C MET A 1 5.48 13.45 17.89
N LYS A 2 4.47 14.15 17.35
CA LYS A 2 3.21 14.40 18.09
C LYS A 2 2.35 13.13 18.16
N LYS A 3 1.59 12.93 19.25
CA LYS A 3 0.68 11.76 19.40
C LYS A 3 -0.31 11.62 18.22
N SER A 4 -0.78 12.74 17.67
CA SER A 4 -1.67 12.76 16.51
C SER A 4 -1.00 12.27 15.22
N GLU A 5 0.28 12.57 15.00
CA GLU A 5 1.03 12.10 13.82
C GLU A 5 1.27 10.58 13.88
N ILE A 6 1.56 10.05 15.07
CA ILE A 6 1.79 8.61 15.28
C ILE A 6 0.54 7.82 14.87
N ILE A 7 -0.65 8.25 15.29
CA ILE A 7 -1.91 7.58 14.94
C ILE A 7 -2.12 7.60 13.42
N VAL A 8 -1.91 8.74 12.77
CA VAL A 8 -2.05 8.88 11.31
C VAL A 8 -1.08 7.97 10.57
N PHE A 9 0.17 7.89 11.02
CA PHE A 9 1.19 7.03 10.41
C PHE A 9 0.87 5.54 10.61
N THR A 10 0.37 5.15 11.78
CA THR A 10 -0.08 3.78 12.02
C THR A 10 -1.26 3.41 11.10
N VAL A 11 -2.28 4.27 11.01
CA VAL A 11 -3.42 4.03 10.11
C VAL A 11 -2.95 3.92 8.65
N TYR A 12 -2.04 4.80 8.23
CA TYR A 12 -1.46 4.75 6.90
C TYR A 12 -0.77 3.41 6.60
N LYS A 13 0.07 2.91 7.53
CA LYS A 13 0.75 1.62 7.39
C LYS A 13 -0.24 0.47 7.24
N VAL A 14 -1.33 0.47 8.02
CA VAL A 14 -2.38 -0.56 7.94
C VAL A 14 -3.06 -0.53 6.57
N ILE A 15 -3.44 0.65 6.08
CA ILE A 15 -4.07 0.80 4.75
C ILE A 15 -3.12 0.34 3.64
N TYR A 16 -1.85 0.72 3.73
CA TYR A 16 -0.83 0.29 2.77
C TYR A 16 -0.72 -1.25 2.68
N VAL A 17 -0.67 -1.94 3.83
CA VAL A 17 -0.60 -3.40 3.87
C VAL A 17 -1.84 -4.05 3.23
N MET A 18 -3.04 -3.53 3.53
CA MET A 18 -4.28 -4.02 2.93
C MET A 18 -4.30 -3.85 1.41
N CYS A 19 -3.85 -2.69 0.91
CA CYS A 19 -3.72 -2.43 -0.53
C CYS A 19 -2.70 -3.36 -1.20
N ALA A 20 -1.55 -3.60 -0.56
CA ALA A 20 -0.52 -4.49 -1.09
C ALA A 20 -1.03 -5.95 -1.18
N ILE A 21 -1.71 -6.44 -0.14
CA ILE A 21 -2.31 -7.79 -0.14
C ILE A 21 -3.37 -7.91 -1.25
N GLY A 22 -4.26 -6.93 -1.36
CA GLY A 22 -5.28 -6.92 -2.41
C GLY A 22 -4.67 -6.94 -3.82
N ALA A 23 -3.55 -6.23 -4.02
CA ALA A 23 -2.87 -6.22 -5.31
C ALA A 23 -2.19 -7.55 -5.65
N VAL A 24 -1.53 -8.18 -4.67
CA VAL A 24 -0.93 -9.51 -4.84
C VAL A 24 -2.00 -10.56 -5.13
N TYR A 25 -3.12 -10.52 -4.40
CA TYR A 25 -4.24 -11.43 -4.62
C TYR A 25 -4.81 -11.30 -6.03
N ASN A 26 -5.08 -10.08 -6.49
CA ASN A 26 -5.58 -9.83 -7.85
C ASN A 26 -4.57 -10.28 -8.91
N TYR A 27 -3.27 -10.02 -8.70
CA TYR A 27 -2.21 -10.46 -9.62
C TYR A 27 -2.14 -11.99 -9.73
N ILE A 28 -2.24 -12.71 -8.61
CA ILE A 28 -2.25 -14.18 -8.61
C ILE A 28 -3.52 -14.73 -9.27
N MET A 29 -4.69 -14.13 -8.99
CA MET A 29 -5.94 -14.58 -9.59
C MET A 29 -6.00 -14.33 -11.10
N ASP A 30 -5.37 -13.27 -11.60
CA ASP A 30 -5.23 -13.02 -13.03
C ASP A 30 -4.41 -14.11 -13.73
N MET A 31 -3.38 -14.64 -13.05
CA MET A 31 -2.58 -15.77 -13.57
C MET A 31 -3.31 -17.12 -13.54
N ILE A 32 -4.18 -17.35 -12.55
CA ILE A 32 -4.87 -18.65 -12.38
C ILE A 32 -6.20 -18.71 -13.14
N SER A 33 -6.93 -17.60 -13.23
CA SER A 33 -8.25 -17.55 -13.87
C SER A 33 -8.47 -16.23 -14.64
N PRO A 34 -7.88 -16.06 -15.83
CA PRO A 34 -7.98 -14.83 -16.62
C PRO A 34 -9.41 -14.44 -17.01
N THR A 35 -10.36 -15.39 -16.95
CA THR A 35 -11.80 -15.16 -17.23
C THR A 35 -12.64 -14.78 -16.02
N ALA A 36 -12.12 -14.89 -14.79
CA ALA A 36 -12.83 -14.50 -13.57
C ALA A 36 -12.52 -13.06 -13.11
N VAL A 37 -11.56 -12.40 -13.76
CA VAL A 37 -10.96 -11.15 -13.27
C VAL A 37 -11.63 -9.94 -13.92
N ASN A 38 -12.79 -9.54 -13.39
CA ASN A 38 -13.28 -8.16 -13.53
C ASN A 38 -12.46 -7.16 -12.68
N CYS A 39 -11.47 -7.65 -11.93
CA CYS A 39 -10.59 -6.88 -11.06
C CYS A 39 -9.14 -6.92 -11.59
N SER A 40 -8.94 -6.61 -12.87
CA SER A 40 -7.58 -6.45 -13.37
C SER A 40 -6.99 -5.23 -12.66
N LEU A 41 -5.81 -5.40 -12.04
CA LEU A 41 -5.13 -4.26 -11.48
C LEU A 41 -4.73 -3.36 -12.64
N SER A 42 -5.52 -2.32 -12.92
CA SER A 42 -5.17 -1.36 -13.96
C SER A 42 -3.79 -0.79 -13.66
N SER A 43 -3.10 -0.30 -14.68
CA SER A 43 -1.82 0.43 -14.55
C SER A 43 -1.89 1.51 -13.46
N ASN A 44 -3.06 2.11 -13.22
CA ASN A 44 -3.28 3.08 -12.15
C ASN A 44 -3.20 2.48 -10.73
N GLY A 45 -3.58 1.22 -10.53
CA GLY A 45 -3.47 0.51 -9.25
C GLY A 45 -2.01 0.27 -8.84
N PHE A 46 -1.17 -0.10 -9.81
CA PHE A 46 0.27 -0.24 -9.59
C PHE A 46 0.95 1.10 -9.32
N VAL A 47 0.62 2.14 -10.09
CA VAL A 47 1.15 3.50 -9.88
C VAL A 47 0.78 4.04 -8.50
N SER A 48 -0.47 3.81 -8.06
CA SER A 48 -0.93 4.20 -6.73
C SER A 48 -0.15 3.49 -5.62
N LEU A 49 0.10 2.19 -5.77
CA LEU A 49 0.93 1.42 -4.83
C LEU A 49 2.36 1.96 -4.75
N ILE A 50 2.99 2.28 -5.89
CA ILE A 50 4.33 2.88 -5.93
C ILE A 50 4.36 4.22 -5.18
N ALA A 51 3.38 5.09 -5.43
CA ALA A 51 3.27 6.37 -4.72
C ALA A 51 3.09 6.16 -3.22
N MET A 52 2.26 5.19 -2.82
CA MET A 52 2.03 4.86 -1.42
C MET A 52 3.29 4.32 -0.73
N THR A 53 4.11 3.53 -1.44
CA THR A 53 5.42 3.07 -0.96
C THR A 53 6.37 4.24 -0.70
N GLY A 54 6.36 5.25 -1.57
CA GLY A 54 7.14 6.47 -1.37
C GLY A 54 6.75 7.21 -0.09
N VAL A 55 5.46 7.35 0.17
CA VAL A 55 4.96 7.97 1.42
C VAL A 55 5.31 7.12 2.65
N LEU A 56 5.27 5.78 2.54
CA LEU A 56 5.72 4.89 3.61
C LEU A 56 7.20 5.10 3.95
N ALA A 57 8.06 5.23 2.93
CA ALA A 57 9.49 5.49 3.12
C ALA A 57 9.72 6.84 3.83
N LEU A 58 8.95 7.87 3.49
CA LEU A 58 9.00 9.17 4.17
C LEU A 58 8.55 9.08 5.64
N ILE A 59 7.50 8.31 5.92
CA ILE A 59 7.03 8.06 7.30
C ILE A 59 8.11 7.36 8.12
N LEU A 60 8.70 6.28 7.59
CA LEU A 60 9.76 5.53 8.27
C LEU A 60 11.01 6.39 8.51
N LYS A 61 11.39 7.24 7.54
CA LYS A 61 12.48 8.20 7.71
C LYS A 61 12.17 9.18 8.85
N LYS A 62 10.95 9.74 8.89
CA LYS A 62 10.50 10.64 9.96
C LYS A 62 10.48 9.97 11.34
N GLU A 63 10.12 8.69 11.41
CA GLU A 63 10.16 7.91 12.65
C GLU A 63 11.61 7.70 13.12
N ARG A 64 12.52 7.36 12.21
CA ARG A 64 13.95 7.18 12.53
C ARG A 64 14.64 8.46 12.97
N GLU A 65 14.21 9.62 12.47
CA GLU A 65 14.73 10.94 12.88
C GLU A 65 14.11 11.43 14.19
N ALA A 66 13.06 10.78 14.68
CA ALA A 66 12.37 11.12 15.92
C ALA A 66 12.75 10.23 17.12
N GLU A 67 13.49 9.13 16.87
CA GLU A 67 14.24 8.34 17.87
C GLU A 67 15.58 9.00 18.20
#